data_AF-A0A525IXW2-F1
#
_entry.id   AF-A0A525IXW2-F1
#
_cell.length_a   1.000
_cell.length_b   1.000
_cell.length_c   1.000
_cell.angle_alpha   90.00
_cell.angle_beta   90.00
_cell.angle_gamma   90.00
#
_symmetry.space_group_name_H-M   'P 1'
#
loop_
_entity.id
_entity.type
_entity.pdbx_description
1 polymer ?
#
loop_
_entity_poly.entity_id
_entity_poly.type
_entity_poly.pdbx_seq_one_letter_code
_entity_poly.pdbx_strand_id
1 'polypeptide(L)'
;MSSDTDRIRALNDDLRRHLYNGGVFMTPGIAALGEEAIGRLANAIATFDDFCTANDPYGEHDFGAFDFDGTPVMFKIDYYDKDRNFHSPDPADSTVTERVITIMLAEEY
;
A
#
# COMPACT_ATOMS: atom_id res chain seq x y z
N MET A 1 -20.87 -2.18 6.16
CA MET A 1 -19.74 -2.26 5.22
C MET A 1 -20.21 -3.11 4.05
N SER A 2 -19.90 -2.72 2.82
CA SER A 2 -20.22 -3.54 1.64
C SER A 2 -19.32 -4.78 1.67
N SER A 3 -19.82 -5.93 1.19
CA SER A 3 -18.99 -7.13 1.00
C SER A 3 -17.73 -6.85 0.19
N ASP A 4 -17.81 -5.86 -0.71
CA ASP A 4 -16.73 -5.52 -1.61
C ASP A 4 -15.62 -4.75 -0.90
N THR A 5 -15.97 -3.81 -0.01
CA THR A 5 -14.99 -3.09 0.82
C THR A 5 -14.19 -4.06 1.70
N ASP A 6 -14.84 -5.02 2.35
CA ASP A 6 -14.16 -6.00 3.19
C ASP A 6 -13.23 -6.92 2.36
N ARG A 7 -13.62 -7.22 1.12
CA ARG A 7 -12.79 -7.99 0.18
C ARG A 7 -11.59 -7.17 -0.32
N ILE A 8 -11.80 -5.90 -0.66
CA ILE A 8 -10.72 -4.98 -1.07
C ILE A 8 -9.72 -4.84 0.07
N ARG A 9 -10.21 -4.59 1.30
CA ARG A 9 -9.38 -4.54 2.51
C ARG A 9 -8.55 -5.79 2.70
N ALA A 10 -9.17 -6.97 2.59
CA ALA A 10 -8.45 -8.24 2.75
C ALA A 10 -7.32 -8.41 1.71
N LEU A 11 -7.56 -8.01 0.45
CA LEU A 11 -6.56 -8.08 -0.61
C LEU A 11 -5.43 -7.05 -0.42
N ASN A 12 -5.75 -5.86 0.11
CA ASN A 12 -4.76 -4.84 0.43
C ASN A 12 -3.90 -5.26 1.62
N ASP A 13 -4.52 -5.79 2.67
CA ASP A 13 -3.82 -6.34 3.83
C ASP A 13 -2.87 -7.47 3.44
N ASP A 14 -3.29 -8.34 2.51
CA ASP A 14 -2.44 -9.40 1.98
C ASP A 14 -1.21 -8.83 1.25
N LEU A 15 -1.40 -7.79 0.41
CA LEU A 15 -0.28 -7.11 -0.26
C LEU A 15 0.65 -6.42 0.75
N ARG A 16 0.13 -5.67 1.72
CA ARG A 16 0.95 -4.94 2.72
C ARG A 16 1.77 -5.89 3.59
N ARG A 17 1.18 -7.00 4.00
CA ARG A 17 1.83 -7.96 4.91
C ARG A 17 2.92 -8.77 4.25
N HIS A 18 2.78 -9.01 2.95
CA HIS A 18 3.60 -9.99 2.26
C HIS A 18 4.47 -9.42 1.14
N LEU A 19 4.07 -8.30 0.53
CA LEU A 19 4.79 -7.62 -0.54
C LEU A 19 5.14 -8.50 -1.76
N TYR A 20 4.40 -9.59 -2.02
CA TYR A 20 4.66 -10.49 -3.17
C TYR A 20 3.45 -10.69 -4.11
N ASN A 21 2.24 -10.34 -3.70
CA ASN A 21 1.00 -10.54 -4.48
C ASN A 21 0.59 -9.30 -5.31
N GLY A 22 1.58 -8.53 -5.78
CA GLY A 22 1.37 -7.32 -6.57
C GLY A 22 2.68 -6.64 -6.94
N GLY A 23 2.59 -5.45 -7.54
CA GLY A 23 3.74 -4.60 -7.78
C GLY A 23 4.17 -3.88 -6.51
N VAL A 24 5.46 -3.90 -6.18
CA VAL A 24 6.04 -3.11 -5.08
C VAL A 24 7.01 -2.12 -5.68
N PHE A 25 6.78 -0.83 -5.43
CA PHE A 25 7.65 0.26 -5.85
C PHE A 25 8.12 1.03 -4.63
N MET A 26 9.39 1.43 -4.65
CA MET A 26 9.99 2.31 -3.68
C MET A 26 10.58 3.50 -4.41
N THR A 27 10.37 4.70 -3.88
CA THR A 27 11.03 5.89 -4.40
C THR A 27 12.53 5.88 -4.10
N PRO A 28 13.32 6.72 -4.79
CA PRO A 28 14.74 6.87 -4.51
C PRO A 28 15.04 7.25 -3.06
N GLY A 29 14.20 8.08 -2.43
CA GLY A 29 14.35 8.46 -1.02
C GLY A 29 14.28 7.25 -0.08
N ILE A 30 13.32 6.35 -0.29
CA ILE A 30 13.20 5.10 0.48
C ILE A 30 14.37 4.16 0.17
N ALA A 31 14.75 4.02 -1.10
CA ALA A 31 15.87 3.17 -1.49
C ALA A 31 17.21 3.62 -0.87
N ALA A 32 17.39 4.92 -0.66
CA ALA A 32 18.59 5.50 -0.06
C ALA A 32 18.74 5.19 1.44
N LEU A 33 17.69 4.74 2.14
CA LEU A 33 17.74 4.35 3.55
C LEU A 33 18.57 3.08 3.79
N GLY A 34 18.79 2.28 2.75
CA GLY A 34 19.54 1.02 2.81
C GLY A 34 18.69 -0.20 3.16
N GLU A 35 19.23 -1.38 2.86
CA GLU A 35 18.50 -2.66 2.91
C GLU A 35 17.96 -3.01 4.30
N GLU A 36 18.74 -2.74 5.36
CA GLU A 36 18.30 -2.99 6.75
C GLU A 36 17.09 -2.13 7.12
N ALA A 37 17.12 -0.84 6.74
CA ALA A 37 16.00 0.07 6.98
C ALA A 37 14.77 -0.34 6.16
N ILE A 38 14.96 -0.76 4.91
CA ILE A 38 13.87 -1.26 4.05
C ILE A 38 13.22 -2.51 4.67
N GLY A 39 14.00 -3.44 5.24
CA GLY A 39 13.44 -4.61 5.93
C GLY A 39 12.61 -4.24 7.16
N ARG A 40 13.07 -3.27 7.96
CA ARG A 40 12.31 -2.73 9.11
C ARG A 40 11.07 -1.97 8.64
N LEU A 41 11.15 -1.24 7.54
CA LEU A 41 10.03 -0.51 6.95
C LEU A 41 8.96 -1.45 6.41
N ALA A 42 9.36 -2.54 5.73
CA ALA A 42 8.45 -3.57 5.28
C ALA A 42 7.70 -4.21 6.47
N ASN A 43 8.38 -4.44 7.60
CA ASN A 43 7.74 -4.91 8.82
C ASN A 43 6.73 -3.88 9.37
N ALA A 44 7.12 -2.59 9.42
CA ALA A 44 6.24 -1.52 9.87
C ALA A 44 4.96 -1.43 9.02
N ILE A 45 5.06 -1.53 7.69
CA ILE A 45 3.91 -1.54 6.76
C ILE A 45 3.03 -2.79 6.99
N ALA A 46 3.64 -3.95 7.20
CA ALA A 46 2.93 -5.21 7.44
C ALA A 46 2.13 -5.18 8.76
N THR A 47 2.64 -4.50 9.79
CA THR A 47 1.99 -4.38 11.09
C THR A 47 1.15 -3.11 11.28
N PHE A 48 1.18 -2.18 10.31
CA PHE A 48 0.46 -0.92 10.41
C PHE A 48 -1.05 -1.17 10.54
N ASP A 49 -1.64 -0.62 11.60
CA ASP A 49 -3.05 -0.75 11.99
C ASP A 49 -3.72 0.57 12.40
N ASP A 50 -3.01 1.70 12.30
CA ASP A 50 -3.54 3.05 12.61
C ASP A 50 -4.33 3.65 11.43
N PHE A 51 -5.34 2.90 10.98
CA PHE A 51 -6.30 3.35 9.98
C PHE A 51 -7.42 4.13 10.66
N CYS A 52 -7.66 5.35 10.19
CA CYS A 52 -8.69 6.26 10.66
C CYS A 52 -9.38 6.93 9.47
N THR A 53 -10.49 7.61 9.70
CA THR A 53 -11.25 8.25 8.61
C THR A 53 -10.46 9.30 7.83
N ALA A 54 -9.37 9.85 8.41
CA ALA A 54 -8.54 10.85 7.74
C ALA A 54 -7.58 10.25 6.70
N ASN A 55 -7.05 9.04 6.93
CA ASN A 55 -6.13 8.35 6.02
C ASN A 55 -6.79 7.20 5.25
N ASP A 56 -7.93 6.68 5.72
CA ASP A 56 -8.68 5.60 5.10
C ASP A 56 -10.19 5.89 5.13
N PRO A 57 -10.67 6.85 4.32
CA PRO A 57 -12.09 7.23 4.29
C PRO A 57 -13.00 6.10 3.75
N TYR A 58 -12.44 5.17 2.97
CA TYR A 58 -13.18 4.07 2.35
C TYR A 58 -13.10 2.76 3.16
N GLY A 59 -12.22 2.68 4.15
CA GLY A 59 -12.04 1.48 4.96
C GLY A 59 -11.29 0.38 4.21
N GLU A 60 -10.53 0.72 3.17
CA GLU A 60 -9.89 -0.23 2.26
C GLU A 60 -8.45 -0.57 2.66
N HIS A 61 -7.86 0.15 3.62
CA HIS A 61 -6.45 0.03 3.98
C HIS A 61 -5.49 0.22 2.78
N ASP A 62 -5.87 1.10 1.85
CA ASP A 62 -5.10 1.40 0.64
C ASP A 62 -4.06 2.51 0.84
N PHE A 63 -4.15 3.29 1.92
CA PHE A 63 -3.22 4.38 2.22
C PHE A 63 -2.84 4.40 3.71
N GLY A 64 -1.58 4.72 3.97
CA GLY A 64 -1.10 4.97 5.32
C GLY A 64 0.11 5.91 5.34
N ALA A 65 0.22 6.68 6.41
CA ALA A 65 1.33 7.59 6.65
C ALA A 65 1.77 7.46 8.11
N PHE A 66 3.07 7.37 8.35
CA PHE A 66 3.65 7.21 9.67
C PHE A 66 5.08 7.75 9.74
N ASP A 67 5.57 7.96 10.95
CA ASP A 67 6.97 8.31 11.18
C ASP A 67 7.81 7.03 11.30
N PHE A 68 8.89 6.95 10.52
CA PHE A 68 9.85 5.86 10.53
C PHE A 68 11.23 6.42 10.87
N ASP A 69 11.72 6.17 12.09
CA ASP A 69 13.00 6.69 12.60
C ASP A 69 13.15 8.22 12.45
N GLY A 70 12.09 9.00 12.66
CA GLY A 70 12.08 10.46 12.48
C GLY A 70 11.93 10.92 11.02
N THR A 71 11.66 9.98 10.11
CA THR A 71 11.42 10.24 8.69
C THR A 71 9.94 9.99 8.37
N PRO A 72 9.19 11.00 7.90
CA PRO A 72 7.81 10.79 7.47
C PRO A 72 7.76 9.91 6.21
N VAL A 73 7.11 8.76 6.32
CA VAL A 73 6.93 7.79 5.25
C VAL A 73 5.44 7.59 4.98
N MET A 74 5.11 7.33 3.73
CA MET A 74 3.77 6.97 3.31
C MET A 74 3.80 5.78 2.35
N PHE A 75 2.73 4.99 2.40
CA PHE A 75 2.43 4.00 1.38
C PHE A 75 1.05 4.25 0.80
N LYS A 76 0.89 3.90 -0.48
CA LYS A 76 -0.42 3.83 -1.14
C LYS A 76 -0.53 2.59 -2.00
N ILE A 77 -1.75 2.08 -2.19
CA ILE A 77 -2.08 0.95 -3.05
C ILE A 77 -2.99 1.46 -4.16
N ASP A 78 -2.48 1.41 -5.38
CA ASP A 78 -3.24 1.76 -6.57
C ASP A 78 -3.80 0.49 -7.24
N TYR A 79 -5.02 0.60 -7.76
CA TYR A 79 -5.70 -0.48 -8.49
C TYR A 79 -5.65 -0.25 -9.99
N TYR A 80 -4.98 -1.14 -10.71
CA TYR A 80 -4.89 -1.09 -12.16
C TYR A 80 -5.61 -2.28 -12.82
N ASP A 81 -5.94 -2.14 -14.09
CA ASP A 81 -6.22 -3.30 -14.95
C ASP A 81 -4.97 -4.19 -15.10
N LYS A 82 -5.15 -5.41 -15.61
CA LYS A 82 -4.04 -6.37 -15.76
C LYS A 82 -2.90 -5.88 -16.67
N ASP A 83 -3.20 -4.98 -17.60
CA ASP A 83 -2.20 -4.37 -18.49
C ASP A 83 -1.54 -3.12 -17.89
N ARG A 84 -1.97 -2.66 -16.70
CA ARG A 84 -1.48 -1.48 -15.98
C ARG A 84 -1.62 -0.16 -16.75
N ASN A 85 -2.60 -0.06 -17.63
CA ASN A 85 -2.86 1.12 -18.46
C ASN A 85 -3.93 2.02 -17.85
N PHE A 86 -4.89 1.43 -17.14
CA PHE A 86 -6.07 2.13 -16.62
C PHE A 86 -6.40 1.67 -15.20
N HIS A 87 -7.32 2.39 -14.56
CA HIS A 87 -7.88 1.96 -13.28
C HIS A 87 -8.65 0.65 -13.44
N SER A 88 -8.58 -0.23 -12.44
CA SER A 88 -9.31 -1.50 -12.49
C SER A 88 -10.83 -1.28 -12.59
N PRO A 89 -11.56 -2.11 -13.37
CA PRO A 89 -13.02 -2.08 -13.40
C PRO A 89 -13.66 -2.63 -12.11
N ASP A 90 -12.96 -3.47 -11.34
CA ASP A 90 -13.45 -4.04 -10.08
C ASP A 90 -12.28 -4.33 -9.12
N PRO A 91 -11.96 -3.39 -8.20
CA PRO A 91 -10.92 -3.59 -7.19
C PRO A 91 -11.13 -4.83 -6.33
N ALA A 92 -12.36 -5.31 -6.11
CA ALA A 92 -12.62 -6.49 -5.29
C ALA A 92 -12.26 -7.80 -6.01
N ASP A 93 -12.12 -7.79 -7.34
CA ASP A 93 -11.75 -8.95 -8.15
C ASP A 93 -10.26 -8.92 -8.57
N SER A 94 -9.47 -9.82 -7.96
CA SER A 94 -8.04 -9.98 -8.26
C SER A 94 -7.76 -10.61 -9.62
N THR A 95 -8.76 -11.17 -10.31
CA THR A 95 -8.59 -11.72 -11.65
C THR A 95 -8.54 -10.63 -12.73
N VAL A 96 -9.11 -9.45 -12.44
CA VAL A 96 -9.09 -8.27 -13.33
C VAL A 96 -8.27 -7.11 -12.79
N THR A 97 -7.93 -7.13 -11.49
CA THR A 97 -7.12 -6.09 -10.84
C THR A 97 -5.67 -6.50 -10.66
N GLU A 98 -4.76 -5.60 -10.98
CA GLU A 98 -3.38 -5.61 -10.54
C GLU A 98 -3.19 -4.55 -9.45
N ARG A 99 -2.76 -4.97 -8.25
CA ARG A 99 -2.49 -4.05 -7.13
C ARG A 99 -1.04 -3.63 -7.12
N VAL A 100 -0.81 -2.34 -6.92
CA VAL A 100 0.54 -1.78 -6.84
C VAL A 100 0.68 -1.00 -5.55
N ILE A 101 1.57 -1.44 -4.66
CA ILE A 101 1.95 -0.68 -3.49
C ILE A 101 3.17 0.20 -3.82
N THR A 102 3.05 1.49 -3.55
CA THR A 102 4.13 2.46 -3.66
C THR A 102 4.50 2.95 -2.26
N ILE A 103 5.78 2.84 -1.91
CA ILE A 103 6.35 3.29 -0.64
C ILE A 103 7.23 4.51 -0.94
N MET A 104 6.99 5.62 -0.25
CA MET A 104 7.64 6.90 -0.53
C MET A 104 7.84 7.75 0.72
N LEU A 105 8.80 8.67 0.68
CA LEU A 105 8.89 9.72 1.69
C LEU A 105 7.71 10.68 1.54
N ALA A 106 7.23 11.26 2.64
CA ALA A 106 6.12 12.21 2.58
C ALA A 106 6.43 13.47 1.76
N GLU A 107 7.71 13.83 1.61
CA GLU A 107 8.16 14.95 0.78
C GLU A 107 8.18 14.63 -0.73
N GLU A 108 8.10 13.35 -1.10
CA GLU A 108 8.07 12.88 -2.49
C GLU A 108 6.63 12.75 -3.02
N TYR A 109 5.63 13.06 -2.19
CA TYR A 109 4.20 13.05 -2.52
C TYR A 109 3.68 14.47 -2.78
#